data_AF-A0A831TNL4-F1
#
_entry.id   AF-A0A831TNL4-F1
#
_cell.length_a   1.000
_cell.length_b   1.000
_cell.length_c   1.000
_cell.angle_alpha   90.00
_cell.angle_beta   90.00
_cell.angle_gamma   90.00
#
_symmetry.space_group_name_H-M   'P 1'
#
loop_
_entity.id
_entity.type
_entity.pdbx_description
1 polymer ?
#
loop_
_entity_poly.entity_id
_entity_poly.type
_entity_poly.pdbx_seq_one_letter_code
_entity_poly.pdbx_strand_id
1 'polypeptide(L)'
;MAIRAVIFDLDNTLLETDDSARIALERTLDYLDLGPEVRRAAYECYQSTYVSEERAAHTGRGPRSAYELRRRAWEAVLAHLGLPVERATEFVARYARERRQRYRLYDEVPAVLADVAARYPTALLTNGFADVQVEKVETVALRRWIPHVFVSAEIGAWKPAAEAFTSVLAELGVPAEA
;
A
#
# COMPACT_ATOMS: atom_id res chain seq x y z
N MET A 1 21.37 26.27 4.46
CA MET A 1 20.99 25.04 5.17
C MET A 1 21.69 23.87 4.51
N ALA A 2 22.14 22.88 5.29
CA ALA A 2 22.77 21.67 4.76
C ALA A 2 21.83 20.48 5.01
N ILE A 3 21.52 19.73 3.97
CA ILE A 3 20.69 18.51 4.07
C ILE A 3 21.43 17.48 4.92
N ARG A 4 20.74 16.89 5.90
CA ARG A 4 21.30 15.90 6.83
C ARG A 4 20.74 14.48 6.66
N ALA A 5 19.57 14.34 6.06
CA ALA A 5 18.93 13.07 5.74
C ALA A 5 17.91 13.27 4.62
N VAL A 6 17.55 12.18 3.92
CA VAL A 6 16.48 12.16 2.93
C VAL A 6 15.48 11.06 3.27
N ILE A 7 14.22 11.43 3.48
CA ILE A 7 13.13 10.49 3.74
C ILE A 7 12.27 10.42 2.48
N PHE A 8 12.15 9.23 1.90
CA PHE A 8 11.35 8.99 0.71
C PHE A 8 9.94 8.52 1.07
N ASP A 9 8.97 8.87 0.23
CA ASP A 9 7.69 8.17 0.16
C ASP A 9 7.81 6.94 -0.78
N LEU A 10 6.85 6.03 -0.72
CA LEU A 10 6.83 4.83 -1.56
C LEU A 10 5.92 4.99 -2.78
N ASP A 11 4.63 5.07 -2.52
CA ASP A 11 3.58 4.93 -3.53
C ASP A 11 3.52 6.17 -4.42
N ASN A 12 3.64 5.97 -5.74
CA ASN A 12 3.74 7.01 -6.76
C ASN A 12 4.88 8.03 -6.52
N THR A 13 5.93 7.57 -5.82
CA THR A 13 7.19 8.31 -5.64
C THR A 13 8.37 7.45 -6.09
N LEU A 14 8.52 6.27 -5.47
CA LEU A 14 9.51 5.28 -5.87
C LEU A 14 8.88 4.12 -6.64
N LEU A 15 7.64 3.76 -6.28
CA LEU A 15 6.90 2.63 -6.83
C LEU A 15 5.65 3.13 -7.56
N GLU A 16 5.50 2.75 -8.82
CA GLU A 16 4.29 3.03 -9.58
C GLU A 16 3.14 2.17 -9.05
N THR A 17 2.07 2.82 -8.54
CA THR A 17 0.94 2.10 -7.92
C THR A 17 -0.43 2.46 -8.46
N ASP A 18 -0.56 3.59 -9.16
CA ASP A 18 -1.85 4.13 -9.64
C ASP A 18 -2.73 3.09 -10.34
N ASP A 19 -2.17 2.33 -11.28
CA ASP A 19 -2.92 1.35 -12.03
C ASP A 19 -2.95 -0.05 -11.39
N SER A 20 -2.05 -0.34 -10.45
CA SER A 20 -1.86 -1.68 -9.90
C SER A 20 -3.14 -2.22 -9.23
N ALA A 21 -3.81 -1.38 -8.43
CA ALA A 21 -5.02 -1.74 -7.70
C ALA A 21 -6.24 -1.87 -8.61
N ARG A 22 -6.38 -0.93 -9.56
CA ARG A 22 -7.48 -0.90 -10.54
C ARG A 22 -7.43 -2.15 -11.42
N ILE A 23 -6.28 -2.42 -12.04
CA ILE A 23 -6.12 -3.57 -12.92
C ILE A 23 -6.24 -4.88 -12.12
N ALA A 24 -5.72 -4.94 -10.88
CA ALA A 24 -5.87 -6.14 -10.06
C ALA A 24 -7.34 -6.45 -9.74
N LEU A 25 -8.16 -5.43 -9.45
CA LEU A 25 -9.59 -5.59 -9.25
C LEU A 25 -10.28 -6.08 -10.53
N GLU A 26 -10.01 -5.42 -11.66
CA GLU A 26 -10.54 -5.81 -12.96
C GLU A 26 -10.23 -7.27 -13.30
N ARG A 27 -8.96 -7.67 -13.18
CA ARG A 27 -8.50 -9.04 -13.49
C ARG A 27 -9.06 -10.07 -12.52
N THR A 28 -9.32 -9.68 -11.29
CA THR A 28 -9.96 -10.56 -10.31
C THR A 28 -11.43 -10.78 -10.64
N LEU A 29 -12.15 -9.71 -11.04
CA LEU A 29 -13.55 -9.79 -11.49
C LEU A 29 -13.72 -10.61 -12.77
N ASP A 30 -12.73 -10.60 -13.67
CA ASP A 30 -12.75 -11.41 -14.90
C ASP A 30 -12.88 -12.93 -14.60
N TYR A 31 -12.63 -13.38 -13.36
CA TYR A 31 -12.84 -14.77 -12.96
C TYR A 31 -14.29 -15.21 -12.86
N LEU A 32 -15.19 -14.25 -12.67
CA LEU A 32 -16.60 -14.51 -12.42
C LEU A 32 -17.42 -14.57 -13.72
N ASP A 33 -16.80 -14.31 -14.88
CA ASP A 33 -17.45 -14.29 -16.19
C ASP A 33 -18.77 -13.49 -16.21
N LEU A 34 -18.74 -12.32 -15.57
CA LEU A 34 -19.92 -11.48 -15.37
C LEU A 34 -20.24 -10.68 -16.63
N GLY A 35 -21.53 -10.55 -16.94
CA GLY A 35 -22.00 -9.58 -17.91
C GLY A 35 -21.61 -8.13 -17.52
N PRO A 36 -21.46 -7.19 -18.48
CA PRO A 36 -20.86 -5.88 -18.23
C PRO A 36 -21.52 -5.07 -17.10
N GLU A 37 -22.85 -5.11 -17.00
CA GLU A 37 -23.61 -4.37 -15.97
C GLU A 37 -23.37 -4.94 -14.58
N VAL A 38 -23.41 -6.27 -14.43
CA VAL A 38 -23.15 -6.96 -13.17
C VAL A 38 -21.70 -6.78 -12.75
N ARG A 39 -20.76 -6.83 -13.70
CA ARG A 39 -19.34 -6.56 -13.46
C ARG A 39 -19.11 -5.13 -12.95
N ARG A 40 -19.79 -4.14 -13.52
CA ARG A 40 -19.74 -2.75 -13.06
C ARG A 40 -20.26 -2.62 -11.63
N ALA A 41 -21.42 -3.21 -11.33
CA ALA A 41 -22.00 -3.18 -9.98
C ALA A 41 -21.07 -3.85 -8.94
N ALA A 42 -20.45 -4.98 -9.30
CA ALA A 42 -19.46 -5.65 -8.44
C ALA A 42 -18.23 -4.79 -8.18
N TYR A 43 -17.73 -4.08 -9.21
CA TYR A 43 -16.61 -3.15 -9.08
C TYR A 43 -16.94 -1.98 -8.14
N GLU A 44 -18.11 -1.35 -8.31
CA GLU A 44 -18.59 -0.24 -7.48
C GLU A 44 -18.84 -0.69 -6.03
N CYS A 45 -19.41 -1.89 -5.84
CA CYS A 45 -19.56 -2.53 -4.54
C CYS A 45 -18.21 -2.70 -3.84
N TYR A 46 -17.21 -3.26 -4.53
CA TYR A 46 -15.86 -3.40 -3.98
C TYR A 46 -15.28 -2.06 -3.54
N GLN A 47 -15.31 -1.05 -4.42
CA GLN A 47 -14.70 0.25 -4.16
C GLN A 47 -15.38 0.97 -2.99
N SER A 48 -16.71 0.98 -2.96
CA SER A 48 -17.47 1.62 -1.87
C SER A 48 -17.18 0.96 -0.52
N THR A 49 -17.15 -0.37 -0.45
CA THR A 49 -16.80 -1.09 0.78
C THR A 49 -15.34 -0.84 1.16
N TYR A 50 -14.40 -0.90 0.20
CA TYR A 50 -12.98 -0.62 0.44
C TYR A 50 -12.78 0.75 1.09
N VAL A 51 -13.36 1.81 0.49
CA VAL A 51 -13.24 3.19 1.00
C VAL A 51 -13.86 3.34 2.39
N SER A 52 -15.01 2.71 2.63
CA SER A 52 -15.66 2.72 3.94
C SER A 52 -14.79 2.06 5.02
N GLU A 53 -14.28 0.86 4.73
CA GLU A 53 -13.41 0.12 5.65
C GLU A 53 -12.08 0.84 5.88
N GLU A 54 -11.50 1.45 4.84
CA GLU A 54 -10.27 2.25 4.96
C GLU A 54 -10.49 3.45 5.89
N ARG A 55 -11.59 4.19 5.73
CA ARG A 55 -11.93 5.30 6.65
C ARG A 55 -12.13 4.81 8.09
N ALA A 56 -12.77 3.65 8.27
CA ALA A 56 -12.92 3.06 9.58
C ALA A 56 -11.56 2.68 10.20
N ALA A 57 -10.62 2.17 9.41
CA ALA A 57 -9.27 1.83 9.87
C ALA A 57 -8.51 3.07 10.38
N HIS A 58 -8.63 4.21 9.69
CA HIS A 58 -8.02 5.48 10.12
C HIS A 58 -8.53 5.98 11.49
N THR A 59 -9.74 5.59 11.90
CA THR A 59 -10.30 5.92 13.22
C THR A 59 -10.10 4.80 14.26
N GLY A 60 -9.34 3.76 13.91
CA GLY A 60 -9.09 2.61 14.77
C GLY A 60 -10.29 1.67 14.95
N ARG A 61 -11.37 1.86 14.18
CA ARG A 61 -12.62 1.07 14.24
C ARG A 61 -12.76 0.04 13.11
N GLY A 62 -11.85 0.07 12.15
CA GLY A 62 -11.88 -0.77 10.96
C GLY A 62 -10.85 -1.90 10.97
N PRO A 63 -10.53 -2.45 9.79
CA PRO A 63 -9.59 -3.54 9.62
C PRO A 63 -8.20 -3.15 10.11
N ARG A 64 -7.45 -4.16 10.56
CA ARG A 64 -6.07 -3.99 11.07
C ARG A 64 -5.00 -4.32 10.03
N SER A 65 -5.41 -4.83 8.86
CA SER A 65 -4.53 -5.20 7.76
C SER A 65 -5.20 -4.96 6.41
N ALA A 66 -4.38 -4.82 5.35
CA ALA A 66 -4.92 -4.75 4.00
C ALA A 66 -5.61 -6.05 3.61
N TYR A 67 -5.14 -7.21 4.12
CA TYR A 67 -5.84 -8.48 3.95
C TYR A 67 -7.27 -8.43 4.48
N GLU A 68 -7.47 -7.99 5.74
CA GLU A 68 -8.79 -7.95 6.36
C GLU A 68 -9.73 -6.99 5.62
N LEU A 69 -9.22 -5.82 5.24
CA LEU A 69 -9.96 -4.83 4.47
C LEU A 69 -10.45 -5.43 3.14
N ARG A 70 -9.54 -6.02 2.38
CA ARG A 70 -9.86 -6.61 1.07
C ARG A 70 -10.79 -7.81 1.20
N ARG A 71 -10.65 -8.61 2.27
CA ARG A 71 -11.56 -9.73 2.55
C ARG A 71 -12.98 -9.21 2.74
N ARG A 72 -13.19 -8.20 3.60
CA ARG A 72 -14.51 -7.58 3.81
C ARG A 72 -15.10 -7.01 2.52
N ALA A 73 -14.28 -6.35 1.70
CA ALA A 73 -14.70 -5.84 0.40
C ALA A 73 -15.15 -6.97 -0.56
N TRP A 74 -14.40 -8.09 -0.61
CA TRP A 74 -14.81 -9.24 -1.42
C TRP A 74 -16.01 -9.99 -0.86
N GLU A 75 -16.19 -10.07 0.46
CA GLU A 75 -17.39 -10.62 1.08
C GLU A 75 -18.63 -9.82 0.68
N ALA A 76 -18.54 -8.50 0.69
CA ALA A 76 -19.62 -7.62 0.23
C ALA A 76 -19.97 -7.87 -1.25
N VAL A 77 -18.96 -7.97 -2.13
CA VAL A 77 -19.17 -8.27 -3.55
C VAL A 77 -19.82 -9.65 -3.74
N LEU A 78 -19.31 -10.68 -3.07
CA LEU A 78 -19.85 -12.04 -3.21
C LEU A 78 -21.28 -12.11 -2.70
N ALA A 79 -21.58 -11.49 -1.56
CA ALA A 79 -22.94 -11.39 -1.03
C ALA A 79 -23.87 -10.64 -2.00
N HIS A 80 -23.40 -9.52 -2.58
CA HIS A 80 -24.16 -8.75 -3.57
C HIS A 80 -24.50 -9.56 -4.82
N LEU A 81 -23.61 -10.47 -5.22
CA LEU A 81 -23.80 -11.37 -6.37
C LEU A 81 -24.56 -12.67 -6.01
N GLY A 82 -24.95 -12.87 -4.76
CA GLY A 82 -25.57 -14.11 -4.30
C GLY A 82 -24.62 -15.32 -4.31
N LEU A 83 -23.31 -15.09 -4.21
CA LEU A 83 -22.26 -16.11 -4.19
C LEU A 83 -21.79 -16.40 -2.75
N PRO A 84 -21.21 -17.59 -2.49
CA PRO A 84 -20.68 -17.94 -1.17
C PRO A 84 -19.56 -17.00 -0.72
N VAL A 85 -19.74 -16.33 0.42
CA VAL A 85 -18.80 -15.32 0.95
C VAL A 85 -17.49 -15.94 1.43
N GLU A 86 -17.49 -17.24 1.74
CA GLU A 86 -16.32 -18.02 2.15
C GLU A 86 -15.24 -18.05 1.06
N ARG A 87 -15.63 -17.79 -0.20
CA ARG A 87 -14.70 -17.64 -1.32
C ARG A 87 -13.89 -16.34 -1.26
N ALA A 88 -14.21 -15.37 -0.41
CA ALA A 88 -13.51 -14.09 -0.36
C ALA A 88 -11.98 -14.25 -0.22
N THR A 89 -11.51 -15.24 0.53
CA THR A 89 -10.08 -15.57 0.66
C THR A 89 -9.42 -15.90 -0.69
N GLU A 90 -10.12 -16.64 -1.57
CA GLU A 90 -9.67 -16.93 -2.94
C GLU A 90 -9.50 -15.63 -3.74
N PHE A 91 -10.48 -14.74 -3.66
CA PHE A 91 -10.49 -13.46 -4.38
C PHE A 91 -9.41 -12.50 -3.86
N VAL A 92 -9.19 -12.45 -2.53
CA VAL A 92 -8.09 -11.68 -1.94
C VAL A 92 -6.73 -12.19 -2.43
N ALA A 93 -6.52 -13.50 -2.46
CA ALA A 93 -5.27 -14.07 -2.96
C ALA A 93 -5.04 -13.78 -4.45
N ARG A 94 -6.11 -13.87 -5.27
CA ARG A 94 -6.07 -13.56 -6.71
C ARG A 94 -5.75 -12.10 -6.95
N TYR A 95 -6.44 -11.19 -6.25
CA TYR A 95 -6.17 -9.76 -6.27
C TYR A 95 -4.72 -9.45 -5.88
N ALA A 96 -4.22 -10.04 -4.79
CA ALA A 96 -2.85 -9.83 -4.34
C ALA A 96 -1.82 -10.26 -5.40
N ARG A 97 -2.04 -11.41 -6.05
CA ARG A 97 -1.17 -11.90 -7.14
C ARG A 97 -1.16 -10.94 -8.32
N GLU A 98 -2.33 -10.52 -8.80
CA GLU A 98 -2.42 -9.56 -9.91
C GLU A 98 -1.73 -8.25 -9.57
N ARG A 99 -1.91 -7.74 -8.35
CA ARG A 99 -1.31 -6.48 -7.94
C ARG A 99 0.22 -6.57 -7.85
N ARG A 100 0.76 -7.65 -7.26
CA ARG A 100 2.21 -7.86 -7.11
C ARG A 100 2.95 -7.90 -8.44
N GLN A 101 2.34 -8.50 -9.47
CA GLN A 101 2.93 -8.57 -10.82
C GLN A 101 3.14 -7.20 -11.46
N ARG A 102 2.52 -6.14 -10.92
CA ARG A 102 2.52 -4.79 -11.46
C ARG A 102 3.37 -3.82 -10.64
N TYR A 103 4.00 -4.30 -9.57
CA TYR A 103 4.95 -3.47 -8.83
C TYR A 103 6.19 -3.22 -9.66
N ARG A 104 6.37 -1.95 -10.01
CA ARG A 104 7.50 -1.48 -10.78
C ARG A 104 8.03 -0.21 -10.15
N LEU A 105 9.33 -0.17 -9.92
CA LEU A 105 10.02 1.09 -9.60
C LEU A 105 10.09 1.94 -10.86
N TYR A 106 10.01 3.26 -10.73
CA TYR A 106 10.36 4.13 -11.87
C TYR A 106 11.80 3.86 -12.31
N ASP A 107 12.06 3.99 -13.60
CA ASP A 107 13.32 3.51 -14.21
C ASP A 107 14.55 4.23 -13.64
N GLU A 108 14.38 5.47 -13.16
CA GLU A 108 15.41 6.31 -12.57
C GLU A 108 15.72 5.98 -11.10
N VAL A 109 14.79 5.33 -10.40
CA VAL A 109 14.86 5.10 -8.94
C VAL A 109 16.15 4.39 -8.51
N PRO A 110 16.61 3.31 -9.17
CA PRO A 110 17.87 2.65 -8.81
C PRO A 110 19.07 3.60 -8.79
N ALA A 111 19.19 4.48 -9.78
CA ALA A 111 20.31 5.41 -9.90
C ALA A 111 20.22 6.54 -8.88
N VAL A 112 19.02 7.12 -8.69
CA VAL A 112 18.77 8.17 -7.71
C VAL A 112 19.04 7.67 -6.30
N LEU A 113 18.51 6.50 -5.94
CA LEU A 113 18.70 5.95 -4.59
C LEU A 113 20.17 5.61 -4.31
N ALA A 114 20.91 5.09 -5.29
CA ALA A 114 22.34 4.84 -5.13
C ALA A 114 23.13 6.13 -4.87
N ASP A 115 22.86 7.21 -5.61
CA ASP A 115 23.55 8.50 -5.44
C ASP A 115 23.19 9.17 -4.10
N VAL A 116 21.91 9.16 -3.73
CA VAL A 116 21.45 9.78 -2.47
C VAL A 116 21.96 9.00 -1.26
N ALA A 117 21.89 7.67 -1.27
CA ALA A 117 22.36 6.84 -0.16
C ALA A 117 23.89 6.91 0.04
N ALA A 118 24.65 7.27 -1.00
CA ALA A 118 26.09 7.50 -0.88
C ALA A 118 26.44 8.83 -0.17
N ARG A 119 25.49 9.78 -0.09
CA ARG A 119 25.72 11.14 0.43
C ARG A 119 24.99 11.43 1.73
N TYR A 120 23.85 10.78 1.95
CA TYR A 120 22.95 11.06 3.07
C TYR A 120 22.41 9.77 3.69
N PRO A 121 22.18 9.73 5.02
CA PRO A 121 21.26 8.77 5.62
C PRO A 121 19.90 8.82 4.93
N THR A 122 19.35 7.64 4.61
CA THR A 122 18.05 7.52 3.94
C THR A 122 17.10 6.62 4.70
N ALA A 123 15.82 6.95 4.63
CA ALA A 123 14.74 6.11 5.12
C ALA A 123 13.53 6.18 4.19
N LEU A 124 12.67 5.18 4.26
CA LEU A 124 11.35 5.18 3.64
C LEU A 124 10.33 5.44 4.73
N LEU A 125 9.43 6.41 4.54
CA LEU A 125 8.26 6.61 5.39
C LEU A 125 7.00 6.57 4.53
N THR A 126 6.19 5.54 4.71
CA THR A 126 4.98 5.33 3.92
C THR A 126 3.74 5.18 4.79
N ASN A 127 2.62 5.75 4.31
CA ASN A 127 1.32 5.50 4.91
C ASN A 127 0.77 4.15 4.42
N GLY A 128 -0.16 3.57 5.18
CA GLY A 128 -0.87 2.33 4.82
C GLY A 128 -0.66 1.20 5.83
N PHE A 129 -1.25 0.04 5.56
CA PHE A 129 -1.10 -1.13 6.44
C PHE A 129 0.30 -1.75 6.31
N ALA A 130 0.81 -2.32 7.41
CA ALA A 130 2.13 -2.93 7.44
C ALA A 130 2.29 -4.06 6.41
N ASP A 131 1.31 -4.96 6.34
CA ASP A 131 1.33 -6.14 5.46
C ASP A 131 1.51 -5.76 3.98
N VAL A 132 0.82 -4.71 3.54
CA VAL A 132 0.84 -4.27 2.14
C VAL A 132 2.10 -3.48 1.79
N GLN A 133 2.61 -2.66 2.70
CA GLN A 133 3.80 -1.84 2.44
C GLN A 133 5.08 -2.68 2.52
N VAL A 134 5.15 -3.63 3.47
CA VAL A 134 6.26 -4.60 3.53
C VAL A 134 6.32 -5.46 2.27
N GLU A 135 5.16 -5.96 1.80
CA GLU A 135 5.08 -6.73 0.55
C GLU A 135 5.64 -5.96 -0.65
N LYS A 136 5.27 -4.68 -0.81
CA LYS A 136 5.77 -3.82 -1.90
C LYS A 136 7.29 -3.71 -1.87
N VAL A 137 7.84 -3.35 -0.71
CA VAL A 137 9.28 -3.15 -0.50
C VAL A 137 10.07 -4.42 -0.81
N GLU A 138 9.59 -5.58 -0.36
CA GLU A 138 10.22 -6.87 -0.62
C GLU A 138 10.15 -7.25 -2.10
N THR A 139 9.00 -7.07 -2.75
CA THR A 139 8.80 -7.48 -4.15
C THR A 139 9.76 -6.78 -5.11
N VAL A 140 10.10 -5.51 -4.86
CA VAL A 140 11.02 -4.73 -5.69
C VAL A 140 12.44 -4.65 -5.10
N ALA A 141 12.71 -5.42 -4.04
CA ALA A 141 13.99 -5.47 -3.33
C ALA A 141 14.52 -4.08 -2.94
N LEU A 142 13.64 -3.17 -2.48
CA LEU A 142 13.99 -1.78 -2.21
C LEU A 142 14.99 -1.62 -1.04
N ARG A 143 14.99 -2.59 -0.11
CA ARG A 143 15.88 -2.63 1.07
C ARG A 143 17.37 -2.60 0.73
N ARG A 144 17.76 -2.93 -0.50
CA ARG A 144 19.17 -2.85 -0.94
C ARG A 144 19.71 -1.42 -0.98
N TRP A 145 18.84 -0.42 -1.10
CA TRP A 145 19.22 0.99 -1.08
C TRP A 145 18.77 1.71 0.18
N ILE A 146 17.57 1.37 0.68
CA ILE A 146 16.97 2.02 1.85
C ILE A 146 16.70 0.94 2.91
N PRO A 147 17.65 0.66 3.83
CA PRO A 147 17.47 -0.39 4.83
C PRO A 147 16.43 -0.02 5.89
N HIS A 148 16.27 1.27 6.21
CA HIS A 148 15.33 1.76 7.20
C HIS A 148 13.96 2.05 6.56
N VAL A 149 12.98 1.21 6.86
CA VAL A 149 11.62 1.29 6.31
C VAL A 149 10.63 1.46 7.45
N PHE A 150 9.82 2.51 7.37
CA PHE A 150 8.82 2.87 8.35
C PHE A 150 7.44 2.90 7.73
N VAL A 151 6.51 2.19 8.37
CA VAL A 151 5.10 2.21 8.00
C VAL A 151 4.31 2.94 9.08
N SER A 152 3.48 3.92 8.69
CA SER A 152 2.72 4.74 9.63
C SER A 152 1.87 3.93 10.61
N ALA A 153 1.28 2.83 10.14
CA ALA A 153 0.46 1.94 10.96
C ALA A 153 1.25 1.27 12.11
N GLU A 154 2.55 1.06 11.94
CA GLU A 154 3.42 0.50 12.98
C GLU A 154 3.93 1.58 13.94
N ILE A 155 4.17 2.79 13.44
CA ILE A 155 4.52 3.95 14.28
C ILE A 155 3.34 4.39 15.15
N GLY A 156 2.10 4.20 14.66
CA GLY A 156 0.89 4.72 15.29
C GLY A 156 0.61 6.19 14.93
N ALA A 157 1.42 6.79 14.07
CA ALA A 157 1.25 8.16 13.56
C ALA A 157 1.34 8.17 12.03
N TRP A 158 0.42 8.87 11.39
CA TRP A 158 0.30 8.95 9.93
C TRP A 158 0.85 10.25 9.40
N LYS A 159 1.51 10.23 8.22
CA LYS A 159 1.79 11.48 7.49
C LYS A 159 0.45 12.19 7.22
N PRO A 160 0.35 13.52 7.45
CA PRO A 160 1.44 14.48 7.66
C PRO A 160 1.77 14.81 9.14
N ALA A 161 1.34 14.02 10.12
CA ALA A 161 1.63 14.27 11.53
C ALA A 161 3.14 14.26 11.81
N ALA A 162 3.63 15.23 12.58
CA ALA A 162 5.06 15.43 12.84
C ALA A 162 5.69 14.23 13.55
N GLU A 163 4.92 13.56 14.41
CA GLU A 163 5.33 12.37 15.16
C GLU A 163 5.83 11.26 14.24
N ALA A 164 5.22 11.08 13.06
CA ALA A 164 5.67 10.10 12.08
C ALA A 164 7.10 10.38 11.57
N PHE A 165 7.44 11.66 11.37
CA PHE A 165 8.77 12.08 10.92
C PHE A 165 9.78 12.04 12.07
N THR A 166 9.39 12.45 13.27
CA THR A 166 10.26 12.43 14.46
C THR A 166 10.74 11.01 14.78
N SER A 167 9.88 10.00 14.63
CA SER A 167 10.29 8.59 14.79
C SER A 167 11.36 8.17 13.79
N VAL A 168 11.25 8.59 12.53
CA VAL A 168 12.24 8.27 11.48
C VAL A 168 13.56 9.01 11.75
N LEU A 169 13.49 10.28 12.10
CA LEU A 169 14.64 11.12 12.40
C LEU A 169 15.44 10.61 13.61
N ALA A 170 14.74 10.11 14.64
CA ALA A 170 15.37 9.50 15.80
C ALA A 170 16.18 8.25 15.43
N GLU A 171 15.67 7.38 14.56
CA GLU A 171 16.43 6.22 14.04
C GLU A 171 17.65 6.65 13.24
N LEU A 172 17.50 7.67 12.39
CA LEU A 172 18.60 8.20 11.57
C LEU A 172 19.63 9.00 12.38
N GLY A 173 19.38 9.29 13.66
CA GLY A 173 20.25 10.11 14.51
C GLY A 173 20.34 11.58 14.06
N VAL A 174 19.31 12.09 13.38
CA VAL A 174 19.29 13.46 12.85
C VAL A 174 18.21 14.27 13.57
N PRO A 175 18.52 15.45 14.15
CA PRO A 175 17.49 16.27 14.79
C PRO A 175 16.64 17.01 13.76
N ALA A 176 15.34 17.19 14.06
CA ALA A 176 14.47 18.08 13.30
C ALA A 176 15.02 19.52 13.36
N GLU A 177 14.93 20.26 12.25
CA GLU A 177 15.18 21.70 12.27
C GLU A 177 13.99 22.43 12.92
N ALA A 178 14.30 23.47 13.70
CA ALA A 178 13.33 24.26 14.45
C ALA A 178 12.65 25.33 13.58
#